data_AF-A0A6P0TIS5-F1
#
_entry.id   AF-A0A6P0TIS5-F1
#
_cell.length_a   1.000
_cell.length_b   1.000
_cell.length_c   1.000
_cell.angle_alpha   90.00
_cell.angle_beta   90.00
_cell.angle_gamma   90.00
#
_symmetry.space_group_name_H-M   'P 1'
#
loop_
_entity.id
_entity.type
_entity.pdbx_description
1 polymer ?
#
loop_
_entity_poly.entity_id
_entity_poly.type
_entity_poly.pdbx_seq_one_letter_code
_entity_poly.pdbx_strand_id
1 'polypeptide(L)'
;GKVTVEYVDTVEDDRLMKWYEDSHSEPIQGGGSVTKGERKTGSIILYNQAGDESARWNMTGIMPASYKSTKLEAGSTNLATETVELVFESLHRVA
;
A
#
# COMPACT_ATOMS: atom_id res chain seq x y z
N GLY A 1 -2.00 -1.66 -13.83
CA GLY A 1 -1.30 -2.90 -13.39
C GLY A 1 -1.50 -3.09 -11.90
N LYS A 2 -0.80 -4.06 -11.29
CA LYS A 2 -0.82 -4.30 -9.83
C LYS A 2 0.59 -4.29 -9.24
N VAL A 3 0.75 -3.72 -8.05
CA VAL A 3 1.95 -3.83 -7.21
C VAL A 3 1.52 -4.38 -5.85
N THR A 4 2.22 -5.39 -5.36
CA THR A 4 2.01 -5.91 -4.00
C THR A 4 3.13 -5.39 -3.11
N VAL A 5 2.74 -4.74 -2.00
CA VAL A 5 3.67 -4.24 -0.98
C VAL A 5 3.44 -5.04 0.28
N GLU A 6 4.50 -5.63 0.82
CA GLU A 6 4.51 -6.26 2.13
C GLU A 6 5.44 -5.46 3.04
N TYR A 7 4.96 -5.11 4.23
CA TYR A 7 5.74 -4.36 5.21
C TYR A 7 5.52 -4.91 6.62
N VAL A 8 6.48 -4.66 7.50
CA VAL A 8 6.36 -4.96 8.93
C VAL A 8 5.54 -3.86 9.58
N ASP A 9 4.45 -4.25 10.23
CA ASP A 9 3.59 -3.32 10.95
C ASP A 9 4.28 -2.81 12.21
N THR A 10 4.04 -1.54 12.52
CA THR A 10 4.53 -0.88 13.72
C THR A 10 3.34 -0.36 14.51
N VAL A 11 3.41 -0.49 15.84
CA VAL A 11 2.36 0.03 16.73
C VAL A 11 2.11 1.50 16.38
N GLU A 12 0.84 1.86 16.13
CA GLU A 12 0.35 3.21 15.77
C GLU A 12 0.45 3.64 14.29
N ASP A 13 0.86 2.80 13.34
CA ASP A 13 0.84 3.15 11.90
C ASP A 13 -0.39 2.61 11.16
N ASP A 14 -1.50 3.34 11.22
CA ASP A 14 -2.77 2.98 10.57
C ASP A 14 -2.96 3.60 9.17
N ARG A 15 -1.95 4.29 8.63
CA ARG A 15 -2.12 5.18 7.47
C ARG A 15 -2.56 4.45 6.21
N LEU A 16 -2.02 3.26 5.96
CA LEU A 16 -2.36 2.45 4.79
C LEU A 16 -3.73 1.78 4.95
N MET A 17 -4.07 1.32 6.16
CA MET A 17 -5.39 0.79 6.46
C MET A 17 -6.45 1.87 6.28
N LYS A 18 -6.25 3.04 6.88
CA LYS A 18 -7.15 4.17 6.77
C LYS A 18 -7.32 4.64 5.33
N TRP A 19 -6.24 4.68 4.55
CA TRP A 19 -6.36 5.00 3.13
C TRP A 19 -7.17 3.95 2.37
N TYR A 20 -7.07 2.66 2.71
CA TYR A 20 -7.90 1.61 2.15
C TYR A 20 -9.38 1.77 2.53
N GLU A 21 -9.69 2.00 3.80
CA GLU A 21 -11.05 2.24 4.30
C GLU A 21 -11.66 3.47 3.63
N ASP A 22 -10.96 4.60 3.59
CA ASP A 22 -11.45 5.83 2.95
C ASP A 22 -11.64 5.67 1.43
N SER A 23 -10.94 4.71 0.81
CA SER A 23 -11.02 4.39 -0.62
C SER A 23 -12.21 3.51 -0.99
N HIS A 24 -12.80 2.78 -0.03
CA HIS A 24 -13.89 1.84 -0.27
C HIS A 24 -15.14 2.22 0.53
N SER A 25 -16.31 1.92 -0.01
CA SER A 25 -17.52 2.03 0.78
C SER A 25 -17.61 0.82 1.70
N GLU A 26 -17.59 1.04 3.01
CA GLU A 26 -17.78 -0.06 3.97
C GLU A 26 -19.28 -0.42 4.09
N PRO A 27 -19.67 -1.68 3.82
CA PRO A 27 -21.07 -2.09 3.88
C PRO A 27 -21.69 -1.98 5.27
N ILE A 28 -20.87 -2.08 6.32
CA ILE A 28 -21.34 -2.13 7.72
C ILE A 28 -21.55 -0.73 8.30
N GLN A 29 -20.69 0.24 7.98
CA GLN A 29 -20.81 1.62 8.47
C GLN A 29 -21.82 2.46 7.67
N GLY A 30 -22.23 2.03 6.47
CA GLY A 30 -23.26 2.73 5.70
C GLY A 30 -22.83 4.11 5.19
N GLY A 31 -21.55 4.28 4.87
CA GLY A 31 -20.97 5.49 4.28
C GLY A 31 -20.39 5.24 2.89
N GLY A 32 -20.57 6.17 1.97
CA GLY A 32 -19.86 6.14 0.68
C GLY A 32 -18.37 6.44 0.88
N SER A 33 -17.51 5.98 -0.04
CA SER A 33 -16.06 6.25 0.00
C SER A 33 -15.77 7.73 0.31
N VAL A 34 -15.01 8.00 1.37
CA VAL A 34 -14.67 9.37 1.81
C VAL A 34 -13.82 10.06 0.75
N THR A 35 -12.88 9.33 0.14
CA THR A 35 -12.02 9.84 -0.94
C THR A 35 -12.73 10.08 -2.26
N LYS A 36 -13.94 9.53 -2.45
CA LYS A 36 -14.67 9.53 -3.74
C LYS A 36 -13.82 9.04 -4.92
N GLY A 37 -12.88 8.11 -4.67
CA GLY A 37 -11.97 7.61 -5.70
C GLY A 37 -10.74 8.47 -5.94
N GLU A 38 -10.31 9.28 -4.96
CA GLU A 38 -9.02 9.98 -4.98
C GLU A 38 -7.89 9.01 -5.30
N ARG A 39 -7.17 9.30 -6.38
CA ARG A 39 -6.01 8.52 -6.82
C ARG A 39 -4.74 9.22 -6.36
N LYS A 40 -3.80 8.46 -5.81
CA LYS A 40 -2.49 8.96 -5.40
C LYS A 40 -1.45 8.76 -6.50
N THR A 41 -0.35 9.48 -6.40
CA THR A 41 0.88 9.24 -7.18
C THR A 41 1.97 8.76 -6.25
N GLY A 42 2.91 7.97 -6.76
CA GLY A 42 3.98 7.41 -5.94
C GLY A 42 5.18 6.97 -6.77
N SER A 43 6.29 6.68 -6.11
CA SER A 43 7.51 6.20 -6.77
C SER A 43 8.06 4.97 -6.05
N ILE A 44 8.59 4.03 -6.82
CA ILE A 44 9.44 2.94 -6.33
C ILE A 44 10.87 3.32 -6.66
N ILE A 45 11.74 3.37 -5.67
CA ILE A 45 13.14 3.75 -5.83
C ILE A 45 14.00 2.59 -5.36
N LEU A 46 14.85 2.08 -6.26
CA LEU A 46 15.86 1.08 -5.95
C LEU A 46 17.18 1.78 -5.70
N TYR A 47 17.75 1.57 -4.52
CA TYR A 47 19.08 2.07 -4.17
C TYR A 47 20.13 0.97 -4.33
N ASN A 48 21.34 1.34 -4.76
CA ASN A 48 22.50 0.45 -4.79
C ASN A 48 23.15 0.33 -3.38
N GLN A 49 24.18 -0.50 -3.24
CA GLN A 49 24.89 -0.67 -1.95
C GLN A 49 25.63 0.60 -1.48
N ALA A 50 25.91 1.54 -2.39
CA ALA A 50 26.51 2.84 -2.06
C ALA A 50 25.46 3.88 -1.60
N GLY A 51 24.16 3.53 -1.69
CA GLY A 51 23.06 4.43 -1.36
C GLY A 51 22.62 5.33 -2.52
N ASP A 52 23.18 5.17 -3.71
CA ASP A 52 22.75 5.93 -4.90
C ASP A 52 21.51 5.30 -5.53
N GLU A 53 20.66 6.14 -6.10
CA GLU A 53 19.50 5.70 -6.87
C GLU A 53 19.95 4.94 -8.13
N SER A 54 19.67 3.63 -8.16
CA SER A 54 19.99 2.73 -9.26
C SER A 54 18.85 2.65 -10.28
N ALA A 55 17.61 2.72 -9.81
CA ALA A 55 16.44 2.77 -10.67
C ALA A 55 15.27 3.45 -9.97
N ARG A 56 14.40 4.09 -10.76
CA ARG A 56 13.15 4.68 -10.27
C ARG A 56 12.00 4.40 -11.21
N TRP A 57 10.88 4.01 -10.63
CA TRP A 57 9.60 3.90 -11.31
C TRP A 57 8.61 4.89 -10.71
N ASN A 58 7.99 5.71 -11.55
CA ASN A 58 6.92 6.62 -11.15
C ASN A 58 5.57 6.02 -11.53
N MET A 59 4.62 6.09 -10.61
CA MET A 59 3.27 5.57 -10.72
C MET A 59 2.24 6.68 -10.59
N THR A 60 1.21 6.64 -11.43
CA THR A 60 0.06 7.55 -11.34
C THR A 60 -1.24 6.75 -11.28
N GLY A 61 -2.29 7.36 -10.72
CA GLY A 61 -3.60 6.73 -10.66
C GLY A 61 -3.68 5.62 -9.60
N ILE A 62 -2.90 5.71 -8.53
CA ILE A 62 -2.78 4.64 -7.54
C ILE A 62 -4.00 4.61 -6.62
N MET A 63 -4.53 3.42 -6.37
CA MET A 63 -5.54 3.14 -5.34
C MET A 63 -5.26 1.78 -4.69
N PRO A 64 -5.53 1.59 -3.40
CA PRO A 64 -5.45 0.28 -2.80
C PRO A 64 -6.62 -0.57 -3.30
N ALA A 65 -6.35 -1.82 -3.68
CA ALA A 65 -7.33 -2.77 -4.17
C ALA A 65 -7.70 -3.82 -3.12
N SER A 66 -6.75 -4.17 -2.25
CA SER A 66 -7.00 -5.06 -1.11
C SER A 66 -5.98 -4.82 -0.01
N TYR A 67 -6.40 -5.14 1.22
CA TYR A 67 -5.58 -5.08 2.41
C TYR A 67 -5.67 -6.42 3.14
N LYS A 68 -4.54 -6.98 3.57
CA LYS A 68 -4.47 -8.20 4.37
C LYS A 68 -3.58 -7.95 5.59
N SER A 69 -4.16 -8.08 6.77
CA SER A 69 -3.41 -8.00 8.02
C SER A 69 -2.87 -9.37 8.42
N THR A 70 -1.91 -9.39 9.36
CA THR A 70 -1.30 -10.64 9.84
C THR A 70 -2.32 -11.50 10.56
N LYS A 71 -2.24 -12.82 10.33
CA LYS A 71 -2.95 -13.77 11.19
C LYS A 71 -2.24 -13.88 12.53
N LEU A 72 -2.87 -13.37 13.58
CA LEU A 72 -2.35 -13.50 14.96
C LEU A 72 -2.64 -14.90 15.48
N GLU A 73 -1.60 -15.72 15.61
CA GLU A 73 -1.68 -17.08 16.16
C GLU A 73 -0.89 -17.19 17.47
N ALA A 74 -1.51 -17.80 18.48
CA ALA A 74 -0.86 -18.02 19.77
C ALA A 74 0.33 -18.99 19.59
N GLY A 75 1.56 -18.47 19.69
CA GLY A 75 2.80 -19.24 19.57
C GLY A 75 3.67 -18.90 18.35
N SER A 76 3.23 -17.99 17.47
CA SER A 76 4.08 -17.48 16.39
C SER A 76 5.14 -16.51 16.94
N THR A 77 6.40 -16.67 16.49
CA THR A 77 7.50 -15.72 16.76
C THR A 77 7.73 -14.75 15.60
N ASN A 78 6.87 -14.78 14.58
CA ASN A 78 7.01 -13.92 13.41
C ASN A 78 6.59 -12.49 13.73
N LEU A 79 7.26 -11.52 13.10
CA LEU A 79 6.84 -10.13 13.14
C LEU A 79 5.47 -9.99 12.47
N ALA A 80 4.67 -9.04 12.94
CA ALA A 80 3.43 -8.67 12.27
C ALA A 80 3.77 -8.04 10.91
N THR A 81 3.32 -8.68 9.83
CA THR A 81 3.44 -8.19 8.47
C THR A 81 2.08 -7.96 7.82
N GLU A 82 1.96 -6.87 7.10
CA GLU A 82 0.76 -6.51 6.38
C GLU A 82 1.03 -6.43 4.89
N THR A 83 0.03 -6.85 4.11
CA THR A 83 0.12 -6.89 2.65
C THR A 83 -0.94 -5.99 2.05
N VAL A 84 -0.50 -5.03 1.24
CA VAL A 84 -1.37 -4.12 0.49
C VAL A 84 -1.18 -4.35 -1.00
N GLU A 85 -2.28 -4.61 -1.70
CA GLU A 85 -2.29 -4.65 -3.16
C GLU A 85 -2.69 -3.27 -3.69
N LEU A 86 -1.82 -2.66 -4.49
CA LEU A 86 -2.04 -1.37 -5.14
C LEU A 86 -2.30 -1.57 -6.62
N VAL A 87 -3.36 -0.93 -7.14
CA VAL A 87 -3.59 -0.80 -8.58
C VAL A 87 -3.16 0.58 -9.04
N PHE A 88 -2.56 0.64 -10.23
CA PHE A 88 -2.09 1.89 -10.84
C PHE A 88 -2.55 1.97 -12.30
N GLU A 89 -2.74 3.19 -12.79
CA GLU A 89 -3.09 3.48 -14.18
C GLU A 89 -1.84 3.44 -15.07
N SER A 90 -0.78 4.13 -14.66
CA SER A 90 0.48 4.19 -15.41
C SER A 90 1.69 3.93 -14.52
N LEU A 91 2.72 3.32 -15.11
CA LEU A 91 4.03 3.07 -14.50
C LEU A 91 5.08 3.47 -15.53
N HIS A 92 5.97 4.39 -15.16
CA HIS A 92 7.03 4.87 -16.03
C HIS A 92 8.39 4.74 -15.34
N ARG A 93 9.33 4.02 -15.98
CA ARG A 93 10.72 3.92 -15.51
C ARG A 93 11.49 5.16 -15.95
N VAL A 94 12.15 5.83 -15.01
CA VAL A 94 12.85 7.11 -15.24
C VAL A 94 14.36 6.95 -15.30
N ALA A 95 14.92 5.94 -14.62
CA ALA A 95 16.35 5.62 -14.58
C ALA A 95 16.54 4.10 -14.52
#